data_AF-A0A417YR11-F1
#
_entry.id   AF-A0A417YR11-F1
#
_cell.length_a   1.000
_cell.length_b   1.000
_cell.length_c   1.000
_cell.angle_alpha   90.00
_cell.angle_beta   90.00
_cell.angle_gamma   90.00
#
_symmetry.space_group_name_H-M   'P 1'
#
loop_
_entity.id
_entity.type
_entity.pdbx_description
1 polymer ?
#
loop_
_entity_poly.entity_id
_entity_poly.type
_entity_poly.pdbx_seq_one_letter_code
_entity_poly.pdbx_strand_id
1 'polypeptide(L)' 'MNITITGIFLDEHKVEIPAGLSELINSAGAWGKRQQSELSKEYDRKVIKRDGQLVTLLFKKE' A
#
# COMPACT_ATOMS: atom_id res chain seq x y z
N MET A 1 -3.21 16.97 1.87
CA MET A 1 -2.99 16.75 3.32
C MET A 1 -1.50 16.49 3.52
N ASN A 2 -0.84 17.16 4.46
CA ASN A 2 0.60 17.01 4.68
C ASN A 2 0.82 16.46 6.09
N ILE A 3 1.06 15.15 6.20
CA ILE A 3 1.25 14.46 7.48
C ILE A 3 2.74 14.27 7.74
N THR A 4 3.19 14.65 8.94
CA THR A 4 4.53 14.38 9.42
C THR A 4 4.47 13.28 10.46
N ILE A 5 5.16 12.17 10.22
CA ILE A 5 5.32 11.11 11.22
C ILE A 5 6.40 11.56 12.20
N THR A 6 6.05 11.63 13.49
CA THR A 6 6.93 12.11 14.57
C THR A 6 7.35 11.00 15.55
N GLY A 7 6.82 9.79 15.38
CA GLY A 7 7.25 8.61 16.11
C GLY A 7 6.64 7.33 15.56
N ILE A 8 7.38 6.23 15.70
CA ILE A 8 6.92 4.89 15.38
C ILE A 8 7.19 4.01 16.60
N PHE A 9 6.21 3.17 16.94
CA PHE A 9 6.35 2.16 17.98
C PHE A 9 6.18 0.79 17.34
N LEU A 10 7.11 -0.11 17.62
CA LEU A 10 7.01 -1.53 17.33
C LEU A 10 6.88 -2.23 18.68
N ASP A 11 5.71 -2.79 18.93
CA ASP A 11 5.27 -3.23 20.26
C ASP A 11 5.41 -2.09 21.29
N GLU A 12 6.27 -2.27 22.29
CA GLU A 12 6.55 -1.26 23.32
C GLU A 12 7.81 -0.43 23.04
N HIS A 13 8.48 -0.68 21.92
CA HIS A 13 9.75 -0.01 21.59
C HIS A 13 9.54 1.13 20.61
N LYS A 14 10.00 2.33 21.00
CA LYS A 14 10.10 3.46 20.10
C LYS A 14 11.26 3.24 19.13
N VAL A 15 10.98 3.34 17.83
CA VAL A 15 12.00 3.21 16.79
C VAL A 15 12.20 4.53 16.05
N GLU A 16 13.40 4.68 15.48
CA GLU A 16 13.72 5.83 14.66
C GLU A 16 12.87 5.84 13.39
N ILE A 17 12.51 7.04 12.97
CA ILE A 17 11.70 7.26 11.79
C ILE A 17 12.63 7.21 10.59
N PRO A 18 12.43 6.29 9.63
CA PRO A 18 13.23 6.27 8.42
C PRO A 18 13.12 7.58 7.66
N ALA A 19 14.24 8.09 7.17
CA ALA A 19 14.26 9.26 6.30
C ALA A 19 13.36 9.02 5.09
N GLY A 20 12.55 10.01 4.73
CA GLY A 20 11.65 9.91 3.58
C GLY A 20 10.30 9.22 3.87
N LEU A 21 10.06 8.70 5.08
CA LEU A 21 8.81 7.98 5.37
C LEU A 21 7.58 8.89 5.28
N SER A 22 7.68 10.12 5.79
CA SER A 22 6.57 11.08 5.72
C SER A 22 6.23 11.41 4.25
N GLU A 23 7.26 11.64 3.44
CA GLU A 23 7.17 11.91 2.01
C GLU A 23 6.55 10.73 1.26
N LEU A 24 7.04 9.51 1.53
CA LEU A 24 6.51 8.28 0.95
C LEU A 24 5.01 8.15 1.23
N ILE A 25 4.61 8.27 2.49
CA ILE A 25 3.23 8.08 2.92
C ILE A 25 2.31 9.16 2.34
N ASN A 26 2.76 10.41 2.30
CA ASN A 26 2.01 11.50 1.67
C ASN A 26 1.86 11.30 0.15
N SER A 27 2.91 10.81 -0.52
CA SER A 27 2.90 10.55 -1.97
C SER A 27 2.09 9.31 -2.36
N ALA A 28 2.08 8.29 -1.51
CA ALA A 28 1.41 7.01 -1.78
C ALA A 28 -0.12 7.08 -1.66
N GLY A 29 -0.68 8.23 -1.28
CA GLY A 29 -2.12 8.34 -1.01
C GLY A 29 -2.59 7.42 0.12
N ALA A 30 -1.67 7.00 1.01
CA ALA A 30 -1.92 5.99 2.03
C ALA A 30 -3.03 6.38 3.03
N TRP A 31 -3.29 7.68 3.18
CA TRP A 31 -4.35 8.24 4.02
C TRP A 31 -5.66 8.54 3.27
N GLY A 32 -5.71 8.29 1.96
CA GLY A 32 -6.96 8.38 1.21
C GLY A 32 -7.90 7.22 1.57
N LYS A 33 -9.20 7.37 1.27
CA LYS A 33 -10.08 6.19 1.19
C LYS A 33 -9.41 5.21 0.23
N ARG A 34 -9.27 3.94 0.63
CA ARG A 34 -8.77 2.87 -0.24
C ARG A 34 -9.51 3.01 -1.57
N GLN A 35 -8.84 3.53 -2.59
CA GLN A 35 -9.39 3.57 -3.93
C GLN A 35 -9.44 2.11 -4.35
N GLN A 36 -10.60 1.50 -4.11
CA GLN A 36 -10.95 0.26 -4.74
C GLN A 36 -10.90 0.58 -6.22
N SER A 37 -9.84 0.16 -6.90
CA SER A 37 -9.66 0.42 -8.33
C SER A 37 -10.95 0.00 -9.02
N GLU A 38 -11.44 0.72 -10.02
CA GLU A 38 -12.69 0.34 -10.70
C GLU A 38 -12.61 -1.11 -11.19
N LEU A 39 -11.41 -1.55 -11.57
CA LEU A 39 -11.08 -2.94 -11.89
C LEU A 39 -11.45 -3.92 -10.77
N SER A 40 -11.26 -3.59 -9.49
CA SER A 40 -11.62 -4.50 -8.38
C SER A 40 -13.12 -4.63 -8.10
N LYS A 41 -13.97 -3.80 -8.72
CA LYS A 41 -15.43 -4.00 -8.73
C LYS A 41 -15.78 -5.15 -9.67
N GLU A 42 -15.24 -5.10 -10.88
CA GLU A 42 -15.55 -6.04 -11.96
C GLU A 42 -14.63 -7.27 -12.02
N TYR A 43 -13.49 -7.25 -11.33
CA TYR A 43 -12.48 -8.29 -11.40
C TYR A 43 -12.04 -8.76 -10.00
N ASP A 44 -11.83 -10.06 -9.87
CA ASP A 44 -11.06 -10.66 -8.80
C ASP A 44 -9.56 -10.55 -9.10
N ARG A 45 -8.79 -10.15 -8.10
CA ARG A 45 -7.34 -9.91 -8.23
C ARG A 45 -6.56 -10.99 -7.49
N LYS A 46 -5.63 -11.65 -8.20
CA LYS A 46 -4.67 -12.61 -7.63
C LYS A 46 -3.25 -12.19 -7.97
N VAL A 47 -2.38 -12.06 -6.97
CA VAL A 47 -0.95 -11.81 -7.17
C VAL A 47 -0.20 -13.13 -7.02
N ILE A 48 0.60 -13.48 -8.02
CA ILE A 48 1.42 -14.70 -8.02
C ILE A 48 2.87 -14.36 -8.35
N LYS A 49 3.80 -15.21 -7.92
CA LYS A 49 5.20 -15.17 -8.37
C LYS A 49 5.37 -16.18 -9.51
N ARG A 50 5.78 -15.72 -10.69
CA ARG A 50 6.02 -16.54 -11.88
C ARG A 50 7.39 -16.18 -12.46
N ASP A 51 8.27 -17.17 -12.62
CA ASP A 51 9.63 -16.98 -13.15
C ASP A 51 10.42 -15.88 -12.44
N GLY A 52 10.28 -15.81 -11.10
CA GLY A 52 10.92 -14.81 -10.27
C GLY A 52 10.25 -13.43 -10.24
N GLN A 53 9.28 -13.18 -11.12
CA GLN A 53 8.56 -11.91 -11.24
C GLN A 53 7.23 -11.94 -10.52
N LEU A 54 6.82 -10.79 -9.96
CA LEU A 54 5.47 -10.61 -9.42
C LEU A 54 4.50 -10.27 -10.55
N VAL A 55 3.48 -11.11 -10.72
CA VAL A 55 2.44 -10.95 -11.75
C VAL A 55 1.09 -10.73 -11.06
N THR A 56 0.35 -9.73 -11.53
CA THR A 56 -1.04 -9.50 -11.11
C THR A 56 -1.98 -10.09 -12.17
N LEU A 57 -2.80 -11.06 -11.77
CA LEU A 57 -3.89 -11.60 -12.57
C LEU A 57 -5.21 -10.94 -12.18
N LEU A 58 -6.02 -10.62 -13.18
CA LEU A 58 -7.37 -10.07 -13.03
C LEU A 58 -8.36 -11.04 -13.70
N PHE A 59 -9.35 -11.51 -12.95
CA PHE A 59 -10.41 -12.41 -13.44
C PHE A 59 -11.73 -11.65 -13.42
N LYS A 60 -12.41 -11.51 -14.55
CA LYS A 60 -13.69 -10.83 -14.58
C LYS A 60 -14.71 -11.63 -13.75
N LYS A 61 -15.44 -10.96 -12.86
CA LYS A 61 -16.54 -11.54 -12.09
C LYS A 61 -17.72 -11.78 -13.04
N GLU A 62 -18.40 -12.91 -12.88
CA GLU A 62 -19.63 -13.23 -13.61
C GLU A 62 -20.82 -12.39 -13.12
#